data_AF-A0A7S0MW40-F1
#
_entry.id   AF-A0A7S0MW40-F1
#
_cell.length_a   1.000
_cell.length_b   1.000
_cell.length_c   1.000
_cell.angle_alpha   90.00
_cell.angle_beta   90.00
_cell.angle_gamma   90.00
#
_symmetry.space_group_name_H-M   'P 1'
#
loop_
_entity.id
_entity.type
_entity.pdbx_description
1 polymer ?
#
loop_
_entity_poly.entity_id
_entity_poly.type
_entity_poly.pdbx_seq_one_letter_code
_entity_poly.pdbx_strand_id
1 'polypeptide(L)'
;MYVFSFTIRNPEVGQSSQPMFIETQGIVRIPRIEMERAQGNSAPLLIAGFKVKNIGQSNPTASAPNKITITLSSFASLTGSNILISGLIGSDTRDDGNIQINCSHSSVFGETGRWLQRNGTLVLSLVSVMQSDTQYILSFVLMNPARSQASPQASIEAVGQISISKSAMTSSGGNAAPLLVAGFVHAEIGQSTPSAETNNTITAFFSVNVLISASLKAVLTIAGLSGSLTESTSSLMLKFNSSSIFGSDARWHQQG
;
A
#
# COMPACT_ATOMS: atom_id res chain seq x y z
N MET A 1 8.48 -25.17 -48.17
CA MET A 1 8.52 -24.38 -46.92
C MET A 1 9.37 -23.17 -47.19
N TYR A 2 8.86 -21.96 -46.94
CA TYR A 2 9.63 -20.72 -47.06
C TYR A 2 9.94 -20.21 -45.64
N VAL A 3 11.17 -19.76 -45.39
CA VAL A 3 11.60 -19.23 -44.10
C VAL A 3 12.35 -17.92 -44.34
N PHE A 4 11.98 -16.87 -43.62
CA PHE A 4 12.69 -15.60 -43.59
C PHE A 4 12.65 -15.04 -42.16
N SER A 5 13.52 -14.08 -41.85
CA SER A 5 13.54 -13.40 -40.56
C SER A 5 13.71 -11.90 -40.78
N PHE A 6 13.19 -11.13 -39.85
CA PHE A 6 13.34 -9.68 -39.80
C PHE A 6 13.42 -9.26 -38.33
N THR A 7 14.00 -8.09 -38.08
CA THR A 7 14.18 -7.55 -36.74
C THR A 7 13.27 -6.35 -36.53
N ILE A 8 12.57 -6.31 -35.39
CA ILE A 8 11.79 -5.16 -34.94
C ILE A 8 12.22 -4.78 -33.53
N ARG A 9 11.96 -3.53 -33.14
CA ARG A 9 12.19 -3.05 -31.77
C ARG A 9 10.91 -3.25 -30.96
N ASN A 10 11.06 -3.88 -29.79
CA ASN A 10 9.97 -4.06 -28.84
C ASN A 10 9.53 -2.73 -28.21
N PRO A 11 8.24 -2.57 -27.86
CA PRO A 11 7.80 -1.42 -27.07
C PRO A 11 8.33 -1.48 -25.64
N GLU A 12 8.36 -0.33 -24.96
CA GLU A 12 8.88 -0.21 -23.59
C GLU A 12 7.87 -0.66 -22.52
N VAL A 13 6.59 -0.75 -22.89
CA VAL A 13 5.49 -1.05 -21.97
C VAL A 13 5.21 -2.56 -21.97
N GLY A 14 5.06 -3.13 -20.78
CA GLY A 14 4.62 -4.50 -20.60
C GLY A 14 3.27 -4.75 -21.26
N GLN A 15 3.16 -5.85 -22.01
CA GLN A 15 1.95 -6.19 -22.76
C GLN A 15 1.88 -7.68 -23.04
N SER A 16 0.66 -8.19 -23.24
CA SER A 16 0.44 -9.53 -23.78
C SER A 16 0.78 -9.60 -25.27
N SER A 17 1.15 -10.80 -25.73
CA SER A 17 1.29 -11.07 -27.16
C SER A 17 -0.07 -10.90 -27.85
N GLN A 18 -0.09 -10.14 -28.95
CA GLN A 18 -1.28 -9.88 -29.76
C GLN A 18 -1.44 -10.93 -30.88
N PRO A 19 -2.65 -11.15 -31.43
CA PRO A 19 -2.82 -11.95 -32.64
C PRO A 19 -1.99 -11.41 -33.81
N MET A 20 -1.34 -12.30 -34.56
CA MET A 20 -0.62 -11.96 -35.80
C MET A 20 -1.31 -12.61 -36.99
N PHE A 21 -1.20 -11.98 -38.15
CA PHE A 21 -1.92 -12.42 -39.33
C PHE A 21 -1.03 -12.37 -40.56
N ILE A 22 -1.31 -13.25 -41.51
CA ILE A 22 -0.65 -13.30 -42.81
C ILE A 22 -1.71 -13.30 -43.91
N GLU A 23 -1.43 -12.59 -44.99
CA GLU A 23 -2.26 -12.53 -46.21
C GLU A 23 -1.36 -12.28 -47.42
N THR A 24 -1.90 -12.51 -48.62
CA THR A 24 -1.27 -12.03 -49.86
C THR A 24 -2.23 -11.14 -50.62
N GLN A 25 -1.68 -10.10 -51.26
CA GLN A 25 -2.41 -9.20 -52.13
C GLN A 25 -1.82 -9.27 -53.56
N GLY A 26 -2.56 -8.80 -54.56
CA GLY A 26 -2.15 -8.83 -55.97
C GLY A 26 -2.89 -9.90 -56.80
N ILE A 27 -2.22 -10.43 -57.83
CA ILE A 27 -2.79 -11.41 -58.77
C ILE A 27 -3.22 -12.70 -58.05
N VAL A 28 -2.41 -13.16 -57.10
CA VAL A 28 -2.74 -14.29 -56.22
C VAL A 28 -3.11 -13.74 -54.84
N ARG A 29 -4.40 -13.79 -54.52
CA ARG A 29 -4.95 -13.29 -53.25
C ARG A 29 -5.26 -14.45 -52.30
N ILE A 30 -4.56 -14.48 -51.18
CA ILE A 30 -4.80 -15.41 -50.07
C ILE A 30 -5.42 -14.60 -48.94
N PRO A 31 -6.63 -14.95 -48.45
CA PRO A 31 -7.29 -14.24 -47.36
C PRO A 31 -6.44 -14.20 -46.10
N ARG A 32 -6.68 -13.15 -45.29
CA ARG A 32 -6.06 -13.00 -43.96
C ARG A 32 -6.43 -14.15 -43.05
N ILE A 33 -5.42 -14.85 -42.56
CA ILE A 33 -5.55 -15.87 -41.51
C ILE A 33 -4.71 -15.49 -40.28
N GLU A 34 -5.14 -15.92 -39.10
CA GLU A 34 -4.33 -15.79 -37.88
C GLU A 34 -3.18 -16.81 -37.93
N MET A 35 -1.98 -16.37 -37.56
CA MET A 35 -0.80 -17.22 -37.47
C MET A 35 -0.75 -17.88 -36.09
N GLU A 36 -0.40 -19.17 -36.05
CA GLU A 36 -0.05 -19.84 -34.79
C GLU A 36 1.20 -19.18 -34.17
N ARG A 37 1.12 -18.88 -32.89
CA ARG A 37 2.16 -18.18 -32.14
C ARG A 37 2.85 -19.13 -31.18
N ALA A 38 4.14 -18.92 -30.97
CA ALA A 38 4.84 -19.55 -29.86
C ALA A 38 4.19 -19.15 -28.52
N GLN A 39 4.29 -20.03 -27.53
CA GLN A 39 3.70 -19.82 -26.19
C GLN A 39 4.74 -19.27 -25.20
N GLY A 40 4.24 -18.75 -24.07
CA GLY A 40 5.07 -18.24 -22.97
C GLY A 40 6.00 -17.12 -23.42
N ASN A 41 7.22 -17.09 -22.87
CA ASN A 41 8.19 -16.02 -23.13
C ASN A 41 8.71 -15.97 -24.59
N SER A 42 8.39 -16.98 -25.41
CA SER A 42 8.72 -16.99 -26.84
C SER A 42 7.63 -16.35 -27.70
N ALA A 43 6.49 -15.98 -27.12
CA ALA A 43 5.39 -15.37 -27.85
C ALA A 43 5.82 -14.01 -28.44
N PRO A 44 5.61 -13.77 -29.75
CA PRO A 44 6.02 -12.52 -30.40
C PRO A 44 5.36 -11.30 -29.75
N LEU A 45 6.13 -10.23 -29.57
CA LEU A 45 5.69 -8.98 -28.94
C LEU A 45 5.10 -9.12 -27.52
N LEU A 46 5.33 -10.23 -26.83
CA LEU A 46 5.14 -10.29 -25.38
C LEU A 46 6.23 -9.47 -24.71
N ILE A 47 5.83 -8.49 -23.88
CA ILE A 47 6.78 -7.65 -23.13
C ILE A 47 6.54 -7.84 -21.65
N ALA A 48 7.61 -8.15 -20.90
CA ALA A 48 7.53 -8.31 -19.46
C ALA A 48 7.04 -7.01 -18.79
N GLY A 49 6.13 -7.16 -17.83
CA GLY A 49 5.61 -6.07 -17.04
C GLY A 49 4.66 -6.58 -15.97
N PHE A 50 4.42 -5.79 -14.93
CA PHE A 50 3.43 -6.12 -13.91
C PHE A 50 2.02 -5.76 -14.40
N LYS A 51 1.13 -6.75 -14.37
CA LYS A 51 -0.29 -6.61 -14.70
C LYS A 51 -1.09 -6.19 -13.47
N VAL A 52 -0.82 -6.83 -12.33
CA VAL A 52 -1.35 -6.44 -11.01
C VAL A 52 -0.17 -6.05 -10.12
N LYS A 53 -0.34 -4.99 -9.32
CA LYS A 53 0.70 -4.44 -8.42
C LYS A 53 0.07 -3.65 -7.28
N ASN A 54 -0.81 -4.30 -6.52
CA ASN A 54 -1.55 -3.69 -5.44
C ASN A 54 -0.79 -3.83 -4.11
N ILE A 55 -0.92 -2.85 -3.22
CA ILE A 55 -0.30 -2.85 -1.90
C ILE A 55 -1.22 -2.25 -0.83
N GLY A 56 -1.21 -2.83 0.37
CA GLY A 56 -1.95 -2.31 1.52
C GLY A 56 -1.32 -2.72 2.86
N GLN A 57 -1.88 -2.20 3.95
CA GLN A 57 -1.46 -2.46 5.33
C GLN A 57 -2.59 -2.99 6.21
N SER A 58 -2.23 -3.52 7.38
CA SER A 58 -3.19 -4.01 8.38
C SER A 58 -3.38 -3.07 9.58
N ASN A 59 -2.39 -2.24 9.91
CA ASN A 59 -2.39 -1.50 11.18
C ASN A 59 -1.74 -0.12 11.03
N PRO A 60 -2.51 0.99 11.18
CA PRO A 60 -1.96 2.35 11.11
C PRO A 60 -1.43 2.85 12.47
N THR A 61 -1.40 2.03 13.52
CA THR A 61 -1.03 2.47 14.87
C THR A 61 0.46 2.82 14.95
N ALA A 62 0.80 3.99 15.52
CA ALA A 62 2.18 4.42 15.74
C ALA A 62 2.95 3.45 16.64
N SER A 63 4.24 3.27 16.38
CA SER A 63 5.12 2.36 17.15
C SER A 63 4.57 0.94 17.28
N ALA A 64 3.84 0.45 16.29
CA ALA A 64 3.26 -0.88 16.29
C ALA A 64 3.69 -1.70 15.06
N PRO A 65 3.75 -3.04 15.17
CA PRO A 65 3.92 -3.91 14.01
C PRO A 65 2.77 -3.73 13.03
N ASN A 66 3.12 -3.66 11.75
CA ASN A 66 2.22 -3.45 10.64
C ASN A 66 2.50 -4.43 9.52
N LYS A 67 1.50 -5.25 9.17
CA LYS A 67 1.62 -6.22 8.10
C LYS A 67 1.35 -5.52 6.77
N ILE A 68 2.36 -5.46 5.91
CA ILE A 68 2.24 -5.00 4.53
C ILE A 68 1.90 -6.20 3.66
N THR A 69 0.87 -6.06 2.82
CA THR A 69 0.40 -7.10 1.90
C THR A 69 0.44 -6.58 0.48
N ILE A 70 0.96 -7.40 -0.43
CA ILE A 70 1.13 -7.10 -1.85
C ILE A 70 0.46 -8.18 -2.67
N THR A 71 -0.24 -7.76 -3.71
CA THR A 71 -0.79 -8.65 -4.72
C THR A 71 -0.17 -8.29 -6.06
N LEU A 72 0.47 -9.26 -6.72
CA LEU A 72 1.13 -9.03 -7.99
C LEU A 72 0.90 -10.15 -9.01
N SER A 73 0.98 -9.80 -10.29
CA SER A 73 1.05 -10.72 -11.43
C SER A 73 1.78 -10.06 -12.60
N SER A 74 2.30 -10.84 -13.55
CA SER A 74 3.10 -10.34 -14.66
C SER A 74 2.58 -10.82 -16.02
N PHE A 75 2.89 -10.08 -17.09
CA PHE A 75 2.60 -10.49 -18.47
C PHE A 75 3.48 -11.67 -18.93
N ALA A 76 4.74 -11.70 -18.52
CA ALA A 76 5.70 -12.74 -18.85
C ALA A 76 6.10 -13.52 -17.59
N SER A 77 6.49 -14.79 -17.75
CA SER A 77 7.02 -15.57 -16.63
C SER A 77 8.38 -15.04 -16.24
N LEU A 78 8.61 -14.82 -14.95
CA LEU A 78 9.86 -14.28 -14.41
C LEU A 78 10.71 -15.41 -13.83
N THR A 79 11.98 -15.44 -14.21
CA THR A 79 12.99 -16.36 -13.70
C THR A 79 14.31 -15.62 -13.55
N GLY A 80 15.17 -16.06 -12.63
CA GLY A 80 16.49 -15.46 -12.42
C GLY A 80 16.44 -13.95 -12.14
N SER A 81 15.37 -13.47 -11.51
CA SER A 81 15.11 -12.05 -11.27
C SER A 81 14.73 -11.81 -9.82
N ASN A 82 15.14 -10.66 -9.28
CA ASN A 82 14.71 -10.19 -7.97
C ASN A 82 13.56 -9.21 -8.13
N ILE A 83 12.56 -9.31 -7.27
CA ILE A 83 11.46 -8.34 -7.18
C ILE A 83 11.82 -7.33 -6.10
N LEU A 84 11.85 -6.05 -6.46
CA LEU A 84 12.16 -4.96 -5.55
C LEU A 84 10.90 -4.15 -5.30
N ILE A 85 10.57 -3.98 -4.03
CA ILE A 85 9.48 -3.11 -3.58
C ILE A 85 10.13 -1.94 -2.86
N SER A 86 10.05 -0.75 -3.43
CA SER A 86 10.72 0.45 -2.93
C SER A 86 9.73 1.56 -2.57
N GLY A 87 10.21 2.58 -1.85
CA GLY A 87 9.39 3.73 -1.45
C GLY A 87 8.58 3.52 -0.17
N LEU A 88 8.78 2.41 0.55
CA LEU A 88 8.21 2.17 1.89
C LEU A 88 9.02 2.91 2.97
N ILE A 89 9.21 4.22 2.76
CA ILE A 89 10.03 5.08 3.62
C ILE A 89 9.31 5.40 4.95
N GLY A 90 10.08 5.80 5.95
CA GLY A 90 9.55 6.22 7.25
C GLY A 90 9.25 5.07 8.22
N SER A 91 9.49 3.81 7.84
CA SER A 91 9.40 2.68 8.79
C SER A 91 10.56 2.68 9.80
N ASP A 92 10.24 2.35 11.05
CA ASP A 92 11.21 2.15 12.14
C ASP A 92 11.84 0.74 12.12
N THR A 93 11.49 -0.12 11.15
CA THR A 93 12.16 -1.42 10.98
C THR A 93 13.61 -1.22 10.59
N ARG A 94 14.52 -1.64 11.46
CA ARG A 94 15.96 -1.63 11.21
C ARG A 94 16.33 -2.61 10.10
N ASP A 95 17.41 -2.30 9.38
CA ASP A 95 18.01 -3.14 8.34
C ASP A 95 19.13 -4.03 8.87
N ASP A 96 18.95 -4.59 10.07
CA ASP A 96 19.90 -5.47 10.76
C ASP A 96 19.76 -6.96 10.37
N GLY A 97 18.85 -7.30 9.45
CA GLY A 97 18.65 -8.66 8.98
C GLY A 97 17.64 -8.82 7.85
N ASN A 98 17.30 -10.07 7.54
CA ASN A 98 16.26 -10.40 6.57
C ASN A 98 14.88 -10.39 7.22
N ILE A 99 13.87 -9.93 6.48
CA ILE A 99 12.47 -9.96 6.91
C ILE A 99 11.81 -11.24 6.39
N GLN A 100 11.02 -11.88 7.25
CA GLN A 100 10.21 -13.06 6.90
C GLN A 100 9.11 -12.71 5.88
N ILE A 101 8.98 -13.54 4.84
CA ILE A 101 8.04 -13.37 3.75
C ILE A 101 7.03 -14.50 3.76
N ASN A 102 5.76 -14.15 3.92
CA ASN A 102 4.66 -15.09 3.73
C ASN A 102 4.11 -14.93 2.32
N CYS A 103 4.12 -16.01 1.54
CA CYS A 103 3.56 -16.04 0.19
C CYS A 103 2.44 -17.08 0.08
N SER A 104 1.38 -16.79 -0.69
CA SER A 104 0.37 -17.79 -1.07
C SER A 104 0.96 -18.96 -1.87
N HIS A 105 2.09 -18.74 -2.54
CA HIS A 105 2.88 -19.74 -3.26
C HIS A 105 4.31 -19.76 -2.70
N SER A 106 4.49 -20.34 -1.51
CA SER A 106 5.76 -20.35 -0.76
C SER A 106 6.95 -20.95 -1.53
N SER A 107 6.72 -21.67 -2.62
CA SER A 107 7.78 -22.24 -3.47
C SER A 107 8.35 -21.31 -4.54
N VAL A 108 7.78 -20.11 -4.75
CA VAL A 108 8.22 -19.18 -5.81
C VAL A 108 9.19 -18.11 -5.29
N PHE A 109 8.98 -17.66 -4.06
CA PHE A 109 9.80 -16.64 -3.41
C PHE A 109 10.62 -17.25 -2.28
N GLY A 110 11.79 -16.68 -2.00
CA GLY A 110 12.53 -17.03 -0.78
C GLY A 110 11.69 -16.76 0.48
N GLU A 111 11.89 -17.56 1.52
CA GLU A 111 11.23 -17.41 2.82
C GLU A 111 11.56 -16.07 3.50
N THR A 112 12.66 -15.43 3.09
CA THR A 112 13.07 -14.13 3.60
C THR A 112 13.44 -13.16 2.47
N GLY A 113 13.29 -11.86 2.74
CA GLY A 113 13.70 -10.77 1.88
C GLY A 113 14.68 -9.84 2.57
N ARG A 114 15.57 -9.20 1.80
CA ARG A 114 16.51 -8.22 2.34
C ARG A 114 15.85 -6.86 2.45
N TRP A 115 15.80 -6.31 3.66
CA TRP A 115 15.27 -4.97 3.91
C TRP A 115 16.39 -3.93 3.93
N LEU A 116 16.11 -2.75 3.37
CA LEU A 116 17.00 -1.60 3.34
C LEU A 116 16.21 -0.38 3.84
N GLN A 117 16.41 -0.04 5.12
CA GLN A 117 15.57 0.94 5.82
C GLN A 117 15.65 2.33 5.19
N ARG A 118 16.86 2.79 4.86
CA ARG A 118 17.11 4.15 4.33
C ARG A 118 16.25 4.48 3.10
N ASN A 119 16.10 3.51 2.20
CA ASN A 119 15.35 3.69 0.95
C ASN A 119 13.94 3.09 1.02
N GLY A 120 13.56 2.51 2.17
CA GLY A 120 12.31 1.77 2.31
C GLY A 120 12.16 0.68 1.26
N THR A 121 13.20 -0.14 1.08
CA THR A 121 13.26 -1.12 -0.01
C THR A 121 13.35 -2.54 0.50
N LEU A 122 12.42 -3.39 0.07
CA LEU A 122 12.46 -4.83 0.25
C LEU A 122 12.89 -5.51 -1.06
N VAL A 123 13.94 -6.32 -0.98
CA VAL A 123 14.43 -7.13 -2.10
C VAL A 123 14.03 -8.59 -1.88
N LEU A 124 13.26 -9.13 -2.82
CA LEU A 124 12.76 -10.50 -2.81
C LEU A 124 13.44 -11.30 -3.93
N SER A 125 14.06 -12.42 -3.58
CA SER A 125 14.63 -13.34 -4.58
C SER A 125 13.59 -14.35 -5.05
N LEU A 126 13.50 -14.55 -6.36
CA LEU A 126 12.77 -15.69 -6.92
C LEU A 126 13.61 -16.97 -6.76
N VAL A 127 13.02 -17.99 -6.14
CA VAL A 127 13.63 -19.33 -6.01
C VAL A 127 13.09 -20.32 -7.05
N SER A 128 11.96 -19.98 -7.67
CA SER A 128 11.36 -20.72 -8.79
C SER A 128 10.71 -19.74 -9.76
N VAL A 129 10.20 -20.26 -10.88
CA VAL A 129 9.57 -19.46 -11.92
C VAL A 129 8.25 -18.87 -11.40
N MET A 130 8.15 -17.55 -11.44
CA MET A 130 6.89 -16.84 -11.28
C MET A 130 6.14 -16.89 -12.62
N GLN A 131 5.02 -17.59 -12.68
CA GLN A 131 4.28 -17.81 -13.92
C GLN A 131 3.53 -16.55 -14.36
N SER A 132 3.51 -16.29 -15.66
CA SER A 132 2.68 -15.23 -16.26
C SER A 132 1.21 -15.41 -15.90
N ASP A 133 0.48 -14.29 -15.79
CA ASP A 133 -0.96 -14.22 -15.50
C ASP A 133 -1.40 -14.92 -14.20
N THR A 134 -0.47 -15.37 -13.37
CA THR A 134 -0.74 -15.96 -12.06
C THR A 134 -0.64 -14.89 -10.98
N GLN A 135 -1.63 -14.86 -10.08
CA GLN A 135 -1.67 -13.88 -8.99
C GLN A 135 -0.95 -14.42 -7.75
N TYR A 136 0.01 -13.65 -7.25
CA TYR A 136 0.78 -13.94 -6.05
C TYR A 136 0.44 -12.95 -4.96
N ILE A 137 0.18 -13.46 -3.75
CA ILE A 137 -0.06 -12.63 -2.56
C ILE A 137 1.11 -12.80 -1.62
N LEU A 138 1.79 -11.70 -1.31
CA LEU A 138 2.96 -11.63 -0.45
C LEU A 138 2.62 -10.79 0.78
N SER A 139 3.19 -11.13 1.93
CA SER A 139 3.12 -10.26 3.10
C SER A 139 4.33 -10.37 4.00
N PHE A 140 4.65 -9.24 4.64
CA PHE A 140 5.76 -9.08 5.55
C PHE A 140 5.41 -8.02 6.60
N VAL A 141 6.17 -7.95 7.69
CA VAL A 141 5.90 -7.02 8.80
C VAL A 141 6.94 -5.92 8.82
N LEU A 142 6.47 -4.67 8.87
CA LEU A 142 7.28 -3.48 9.16
C LEU A 142 6.81 -2.85 10.47
N MET A 143 7.66 -2.08 11.12
CA MET A 143 7.36 -1.30 12.30
C MET A 143 6.97 0.10 11.87
N ASN A 144 5.80 0.56 12.30
CA ASN A 144 5.37 1.93 12.06
C ASN A 144 6.22 2.91 12.89
N PRO A 145 6.51 4.11 12.35
CA PRO A 145 7.17 5.16 13.12
C PRO A 145 6.35 5.61 14.32
N ALA A 146 7.02 6.23 15.29
CA ALA A 146 6.36 6.83 16.45
C ALA A 146 5.55 8.09 16.10
N ARG A 147 5.89 8.78 15.01
CA ARG A 147 5.19 9.97 14.54
C ARG A 147 4.18 9.59 13.46
N SER A 148 3.07 10.32 13.42
CA SER A 148 2.12 10.23 12.32
C SER A 148 2.82 10.55 11.01
N GLN A 149 2.47 9.82 9.96
CA GLN A 149 2.95 10.07 8.61
C GLN A 149 1.84 9.80 7.59
N ALA A 150 1.87 10.50 6.47
CA ALA A 150 1.07 10.14 5.31
C ALA A 150 1.63 8.84 4.67
N SER A 151 0.77 8.10 3.97
CA SER A 151 1.19 6.94 3.19
C SER A 151 2.24 7.35 2.13
N PRO A 152 3.45 6.77 2.11
CA PRO A 152 4.39 7.01 1.04
C PRO A 152 4.01 6.26 -0.25
N GLN A 153 4.48 6.74 -1.40
CA GLN A 153 4.24 6.09 -2.70
C GLN A 153 5.18 4.89 -2.88
N ALA A 154 4.63 3.68 -2.77
CA ALA A 154 5.36 2.46 -3.07
C ALA A 154 5.50 2.24 -4.60
N SER A 155 6.60 1.61 -4.98
CA SER A 155 6.93 1.23 -6.36
C SER A 155 7.45 -0.19 -6.42
N ILE A 156 7.29 -0.83 -7.58
CA ILE A 156 7.76 -2.19 -7.84
C ILE A 156 8.60 -2.25 -9.12
N GLU A 157 9.64 -3.06 -9.11
CA GLU A 157 10.47 -3.40 -10.28
C GLU A 157 10.95 -4.85 -10.20
N ALA A 158 11.37 -5.39 -11.35
CA ALA A 158 12.06 -6.67 -11.42
C ALA A 158 13.45 -6.44 -12.04
N VAL A 159 14.50 -6.96 -11.41
CA VAL A 159 15.89 -6.81 -11.86
C VAL A 159 16.55 -8.17 -11.94
N GLY A 160 17.16 -8.48 -13.09
CA GLY A 160 17.84 -9.74 -13.33
C GLY A 160 17.72 -10.17 -14.77
N GLN A 161 17.58 -11.47 -15.01
CA GLN A 161 17.49 -12.03 -16.36
C GLN A 161 16.31 -11.46 -17.15
N ILE A 162 15.15 -11.29 -16.51
CA ILE A 162 13.99 -10.60 -17.09
C ILE A 162 13.72 -9.38 -16.23
N SER A 163 14.01 -8.21 -16.79
CA SER A 163 13.83 -6.95 -16.08
C SER A 163 12.49 -6.30 -16.42
N ILE A 164 11.85 -5.72 -15.42
CA ILE A 164 10.66 -4.90 -15.55
C ILE A 164 10.98 -3.54 -14.95
N SER A 165 10.86 -2.49 -15.75
CA SER A 165 11.08 -1.11 -15.31
C SER A 165 10.23 -0.75 -14.10
N LYS A 166 10.82 0.05 -13.20
CA LYS A 166 10.15 0.57 -12.01
C LYS A 166 8.86 1.29 -12.35
N SER A 167 7.81 0.97 -11.60
CA SER A 167 6.53 1.65 -11.72
C SER A 167 5.82 1.76 -10.38
N ALA A 168 4.99 2.80 -10.23
CA ALA A 168 4.18 3.00 -9.03
C ALA A 168 3.21 1.83 -8.81
N MET A 169 3.04 1.42 -7.56
CA MET A 169 2.04 0.44 -7.13
C MET A 169 0.70 1.11 -6.86
N THR A 170 -0.38 0.34 -6.99
CA THR A 170 -1.73 0.79 -6.64
C THR A 170 -1.95 0.61 -5.14
N SER A 171 -2.00 1.73 -4.41
CA SER A 171 -2.25 1.73 -2.97
C SER A 171 -3.71 1.43 -2.65
N SER A 172 -3.95 0.63 -1.60
CA SER A 172 -5.25 0.63 -0.91
C SER A 172 -5.59 2.02 -0.36
N GLY A 173 -6.89 2.31 -0.22
CA GLY A 173 -7.38 3.59 0.28
C GLY A 173 -7.53 3.65 1.80
N GLY A 174 -7.65 4.86 2.33
CA GLY A 174 -7.92 5.11 3.76
C GLY A 174 -6.89 4.47 4.69
N ASN A 175 -7.35 3.90 5.79
CA ASN A 175 -6.49 3.29 6.82
C ASN A 175 -5.72 2.05 6.35
N ALA A 176 -6.02 1.52 5.16
CA ALA A 176 -5.29 0.41 4.56
C ALA A 176 -4.13 0.86 3.64
N ALA A 177 -3.90 2.17 3.46
CA ALA A 177 -2.78 2.68 2.67
C ALA A 177 -1.41 2.33 3.32
N PRO A 178 -0.43 1.81 2.56
CA PRO A 178 0.81 1.27 3.10
C PRO A 178 1.56 2.30 3.92
N LEU A 179 2.02 1.93 5.11
CA LEU A 179 2.73 2.81 6.05
C LEU A 179 2.04 4.16 6.36
N LEU A 180 0.75 4.36 6.08
CA LEU A 180 -0.02 5.40 6.77
C LEU A 180 0.07 5.16 8.29
N VAL A 181 0.41 6.19 9.06
CA VAL A 181 0.42 6.13 10.53
C VAL A 181 -0.51 7.18 11.10
N ALA A 182 -1.47 6.72 11.90
CA ALA A 182 -2.48 7.52 12.56
C ALA A 182 -1.87 8.56 13.49
N GLY A 183 -2.42 9.77 13.46
CA GLY A 183 -2.23 10.77 14.50
C GLY A 183 -2.99 12.06 14.24
N PHE A 184 -2.83 12.99 15.18
CA PHE A 184 -3.40 14.32 15.10
C PHE A 184 -2.53 15.22 14.23
N VAL A 185 -3.15 15.87 13.24
CA VAL A 185 -2.52 16.87 12.38
C VAL A 185 -2.60 18.25 13.04
N HIS A 186 -3.73 18.55 13.66
CA HIS A 186 -3.95 19.74 14.50
C HIS A 186 -4.58 19.29 15.82
N ALA A 187 -4.21 19.95 16.92
CA ALA A 187 -4.82 19.75 18.23
C ALA A 187 -4.64 21.03 19.07
N GLU A 188 -5.73 21.76 19.26
CA GLU A 188 -5.79 23.04 19.97
C GLU A 188 -6.95 23.02 20.96
N ILE A 189 -6.80 23.74 22.06
CA ILE A 189 -7.83 23.85 23.10
C ILE A 189 -7.85 25.29 23.64
N GLY A 190 -9.05 25.82 23.85
CA GLY A 190 -9.28 27.18 24.34
C GLY A 190 -10.44 27.24 25.33
N GLN A 191 -10.54 28.35 26.05
CA GLN A 191 -11.58 28.59 27.05
C GLN A 191 -12.29 29.93 26.80
N SER A 192 -13.53 30.06 27.27
CA SER A 192 -14.30 31.29 27.08
C SER A 192 -14.05 32.37 28.13
N THR A 193 -13.69 32.01 29.37
CA THR A 193 -13.48 32.97 30.48
C THR A 193 -12.46 32.46 31.50
N PRO A 194 -11.54 33.31 32.01
CA PRO A 194 -10.62 32.97 33.09
C PRO A 194 -11.13 33.35 34.50
N SER A 195 -12.41 33.70 34.67
CA SER A 195 -12.93 34.22 35.95
C SER A 195 -13.31 33.11 36.93
N ALA A 196 -12.95 33.27 38.21
CA ALA A 196 -13.24 32.31 39.28
C ALA A 196 -14.75 32.10 39.49
N GLU A 197 -15.15 30.87 39.83
CA GLU A 197 -16.54 30.47 40.12
C GLU A 197 -17.56 30.78 39.00
N THR A 198 -17.09 31.01 37.77
CA THR A 198 -17.96 31.21 36.60
C THR A 198 -17.98 30.00 35.68
N ASN A 199 -19.08 29.81 34.95
CA ASN A 199 -19.17 28.78 33.92
C ASN A 199 -18.18 29.07 32.80
N ASN A 200 -17.22 28.17 32.60
CA ASN A 200 -16.21 28.26 31.56
C ASN A 200 -16.48 27.22 30.46
N THR A 201 -16.56 27.66 29.20
CA THR A 201 -16.73 26.74 28.06
C THR A 201 -15.36 26.39 27.50
N ILE A 202 -15.01 25.10 27.52
CA ILE A 202 -13.79 24.57 26.92
C ILE A 202 -14.11 24.10 25.49
N THR A 203 -13.36 24.59 24.51
CA THR A 203 -13.52 24.25 23.09
C THR A 203 -12.23 23.63 22.57
N ALA A 204 -12.31 22.41 22.04
CA ALA A 204 -11.20 21.72 21.42
C ALA A 204 -11.36 21.69 19.89
N PHE A 205 -10.28 21.98 19.17
CA PHE A 205 -10.19 21.91 17.71
C PHE A 205 -9.09 20.92 17.32
N PHE A 206 -9.41 19.92 16.52
CA PHE A 206 -8.41 18.95 16.09
C PHE A 206 -8.74 18.38 14.71
N SER A 207 -7.73 17.80 14.07
CA SER A 207 -7.88 17.02 12.84
C SER A 207 -6.96 15.81 12.88
N VAL A 208 -7.31 14.75 12.17
CA VAL A 208 -6.53 13.50 12.10
C VAL A 208 -6.23 13.14 10.65
N ASN A 209 -5.16 12.40 10.42
CA ASN A 209 -4.77 11.91 9.09
C ASN A 209 -5.32 10.50 8.76
N VAL A 210 -6.25 10.00 9.57
CA VAL A 210 -6.87 8.68 9.43
C VAL A 210 -8.38 8.78 9.53
N LEU A 211 -9.07 7.81 8.96
CA LEU A 211 -10.52 7.70 9.14
C LEU A 211 -10.81 7.28 10.58
N ILE A 212 -11.60 8.10 11.27
CA ILE A 212 -12.25 7.79 12.54
C ILE A 212 -13.76 7.72 12.25
N SER A 213 -14.38 6.57 12.49
CA SER A 213 -15.82 6.37 12.31
C SER A 213 -16.41 5.66 13.52
N ALA A 214 -17.74 5.80 13.71
CA ALA A 214 -18.46 5.13 14.80
C ALA A 214 -18.28 3.59 14.78
N SER A 215 -18.13 2.99 13.59
CA SER A 215 -17.88 1.55 13.44
C SER A 215 -16.53 1.10 14.01
N LEU A 216 -15.54 2.00 14.09
CA LEU A 216 -14.23 1.73 14.66
C LEU A 216 -14.21 1.85 16.18
N LYS A 217 -15.29 2.36 16.81
CA LYS A 217 -15.42 2.55 18.26
C LYS A 217 -14.22 3.26 18.90
N ALA A 218 -13.60 4.19 18.17
CA ALA A 218 -12.49 4.98 18.69
C ALA A 218 -12.98 5.85 19.86
N VAL A 219 -12.16 5.97 20.89
CA VAL A 219 -12.42 6.82 22.06
C VAL A 219 -11.43 7.98 22.02
N LEU A 220 -11.96 9.20 21.89
CA LEU A 220 -11.17 10.42 22.08
C LEU A 220 -11.15 10.76 23.56
N THR A 221 -9.95 10.90 24.14
CA THR A 221 -9.78 11.30 25.53
C THR A 221 -9.06 12.65 25.56
N ILE A 222 -9.62 13.61 26.29
CA ILE A 222 -8.95 14.85 26.67
C ILE A 222 -8.70 14.75 28.17
N ALA A 223 -7.45 14.82 28.58
CA ALA A 223 -7.03 14.66 29.97
C ALA A 223 -6.23 15.88 30.44
N GLY A 224 -6.08 16.01 31.76
CA GLY A 224 -5.31 17.10 32.39
C GLY A 224 -6.12 18.36 32.69
N LEU A 225 -7.44 18.33 32.51
CA LEU A 225 -8.36 19.40 32.92
C LEU A 225 -8.69 19.31 34.42
N SER A 226 -7.67 19.22 35.27
CA SER A 226 -7.82 19.10 36.72
C SER A 226 -8.14 20.44 37.40
N GLY A 227 -8.68 20.38 38.62
CA GLY A 227 -9.05 21.57 39.41
C GLY A 227 -10.42 22.17 39.08
N SER A 228 -11.21 21.49 38.24
CA SER A 228 -12.60 21.87 37.97
C SER A 228 -13.51 21.59 39.18
N LEU A 229 -14.48 22.48 39.40
CA LEU A 229 -15.58 22.26 40.37
C LEU A 229 -16.71 21.37 39.78
N THR A 230 -16.60 20.93 38.53
CA THR A 230 -17.56 20.02 37.90
C THR A 230 -17.41 18.61 38.45
N GLU A 231 -18.42 18.13 39.18
CA GLU A 231 -18.49 16.75 39.70
C GLU A 231 -18.40 15.70 38.58
N SER A 232 -17.83 14.53 38.91
CA SER A 232 -17.69 13.42 37.97
C SER A 232 -19.07 12.93 37.49
N THR A 233 -19.19 12.62 36.21
CA THR A 233 -20.45 12.15 35.61
C THR A 233 -20.18 11.21 34.44
N SER A 234 -21.07 10.24 34.21
CA SER A 234 -21.01 9.39 33.03
C SER A 234 -21.58 10.04 31.77
N SER A 235 -22.20 11.22 31.88
CA SER A 235 -22.90 11.90 30.79
C SER A 235 -22.76 13.42 30.88
N LEU A 236 -21.56 13.93 30.64
CA LEU A 236 -21.30 15.36 30.46
C LEU A 236 -21.74 15.77 29.05
N MET A 237 -22.74 16.65 28.94
CA MET A 237 -23.28 17.08 27.65
C MET A 237 -22.26 17.85 26.80
N LEU A 238 -22.15 17.47 25.53
CA LEU A 238 -21.32 18.11 24.52
C LEU A 238 -22.16 19.03 23.62
N LYS A 239 -21.57 20.16 23.21
CA LYS A 239 -22.17 21.09 22.25
C LYS A 239 -21.36 21.09 20.95
N PHE A 240 -22.04 20.98 19.82
CA PHE A 240 -21.40 20.96 18.49
C PHE A 240 -21.97 22.07 17.62
N ASN A 241 -21.11 22.69 16.80
CA ASN A 241 -21.51 23.73 15.85
C ASN A 241 -22.08 23.15 14.53
N SER A 242 -21.97 21.84 14.33
CA SER A 242 -22.44 21.09 13.15
C SER A 242 -22.74 19.64 13.51
N SER A 243 -23.12 18.82 12.53
CA SER A 243 -23.16 17.36 12.72
C SER A 243 -21.80 16.86 13.23
N SER A 244 -21.86 15.96 14.22
CA SER A 244 -20.69 15.43 14.92
C SER A 244 -20.61 13.93 14.73
N ILE A 245 -19.38 13.41 14.66
CA ILE A 245 -19.10 11.96 14.70
C ILE A 245 -19.16 11.41 16.14
N PHE A 246 -19.22 12.29 17.15
CA PHE A 246 -19.28 11.93 18.56
C PHE A 246 -20.72 11.82 19.05
N GLY A 247 -20.90 11.08 20.14
CA GLY A 247 -22.16 11.10 20.89
C GLY A 247 -22.47 12.47 21.48
N SER A 248 -23.70 12.65 21.96
CA SER A 248 -24.17 13.88 22.62
C SER A 248 -23.50 14.17 23.95
N ASP A 249 -22.81 13.19 24.53
CA ASP A 249 -22.26 13.24 25.88
C ASP A 249 -20.95 12.44 26.01
N ALA A 250 -20.18 12.78 27.04
CA ALA A 250 -18.91 12.15 27.39
C ALA A 250 -18.88 11.69 28.84
N ARG A 251 -17.98 10.75 29.16
CA ARG A 251 -17.64 10.45 30.55
C ARG A 251 -16.64 11.48 31.06
N TRP A 252 -16.93 12.06 32.22
CA TRP A 252 -16.12 13.09 32.88
C TRP A 252 -15.65 12.62 34.26
N HIS A 253 -14.34 12.78 34.49
CA HIS A 253 -13.69 12.53 35.77
C HIS A 253 -13.09 13.84 36.27
N GLN A 254 -13.59 14.34 37.41
CA GLN A 254 -13.19 15.65 37.95
C GLN A 254 -11.69 15.74 38.25
N GLN A 255 -11.04 14.62 38.55
CA GLN A 255 -9.61 14.57 38.91
C GLN A 255 -8.66 14.59 37.69
N GLY A 256 -9.19 14.62 36.46
CA GLY A 256 -8.41 14.66 35.22
C GLY A 256 -8.44 13.37 34.42
#